data_AF-A0A8T9Z3B8-F1
#
_entry.id   AF-A0A8T9Z3B8-F1
#
_cell.length_a   1.000
_cell.length_b   1.000
_cell.length_c   1.000
_cell.angle_alpha   90.00
_cell.angle_beta   90.00
_cell.angle_gamma   90.00
#
_symmetry.space_group_name_H-M   'P 1'
#
loop_
_entity.id
_entity.type
_entity.pdbx_description
1 polymer ?
#
loop_
_entity_poly.entity_id
_entity_poly.type
_entity_poly.pdbx_seq_one_letter_code
_entity_poly.pdbx_strand_id
1 'polypeptide(L)'
;MNYQLISKRVKEIRTEILKMSQSEFINALGLKSKSAVSMWENEEMDKCPSRKTSLDIAKLANVSVAYVLGESDEKNPTISAQDEFEELITQFREKDPEKQKEIMKLFKDLMKLTGD
;
A
#
# COMPACT_ATOMS: atom_id res chain seq x y z
N MET A 1 -18.98 -8.49 9.27
CA MET A 1 -18.03 -8.05 8.21
C MET A 1 -18.88 -7.67 7.01
N ASN A 2 -18.72 -6.46 6.47
CA ASN A 2 -19.54 -5.98 5.35
C ASN A 2 -18.88 -6.39 4.01
N TYR A 3 -19.19 -7.58 3.52
CA TYR A 3 -18.56 -8.13 2.31
C TYR A 3 -18.78 -7.24 1.08
N GLN A 4 -19.98 -6.70 0.90
CA GLN A 4 -20.29 -5.78 -0.20
C GLN A 4 -19.38 -4.54 -0.21
N LEU A 5 -19.18 -3.92 0.97
CA LEU A 5 -18.28 -2.77 1.07
C LEU A 5 -16.83 -3.16 0.79
N ILE A 6 -16.37 -4.29 1.31
CA ILE A 6 -15.01 -4.80 1.05
C ILE A 6 -14.81 -5.04 -0.45
N SER A 7 -15.78 -5.65 -1.13
CA SER A 7 -15.73 -5.88 -2.58
C SER A 7 -15.62 -4.58 -3.37
N LYS A 8 -16.41 -3.57 -3.01
CA LYS A 8 -16.31 -2.21 -3.58
C LYS A 8 -14.93 -1.62 -3.36
N ARG A 9 -14.41 -1.68 -2.13
CA ARG A 9 -13.13 -1.09 -1.74
C ARG A 9 -11.95 -1.76 -2.44
N VAL A 10 -11.92 -3.09 -2.51
CA VAL A 10 -10.87 -3.84 -3.23
C VAL A 10 -10.88 -3.47 -4.72
N LYS A 11 -12.06 -3.38 -5.33
CA LYS A 11 -12.20 -2.97 -6.73
C LYS A 11 -11.76 -1.52 -6.95
N GLU A 12 -12.21 -0.60 -6.10
CA GLU A 12 -11.83 0.81 -6.14
C GLU A 12 -10.32 1.00 -5.97
N ILE A 13 -9.69 0.30 -5.02
CA ILE A 13 -8.25 0.33 -4.82
C ILE A 13 -7.54 -0.11 -6.11
N ARG A 14 -7.97 -1.22 -6.72
CA ARG A 14 -7.36 -1.72 -7.95
C ARG A 14 -7.56 -0.77 -9.14
N THR A 15 -8.77 -0.26 -9.37
CA THR A 15 -9.08 0.54 -10.58
C THR A 15 -8.80 2.02 -10.42
N GLU A 16 -9.00 2.59 -9.23
CA GLU A 16 -8.92 4.04 -9.00
C GLU A 16 -7.60 4.49 -8.40
N ILE A 17 -6.98 3.69 -7.54
CA ILE A 17 -5.70 4.05 -6.91
C ILE A 17 -4.54 3.46 -7.71
N LEU A 18 -4.56 2.14 -7.91
CA LEU A 18 -3.45 1.42 -8.54
C LEU A 18 -3.51 1.43 -10.07
N LYS A 19 -4.68 1.69 -10.66
CA LYS A 19 -4.90 1.68 -12.13
C LYS A 19 -4.46 0.36 -12.80
N MET A 20 -4.71 -0.76 -12.13
CA MET A 20 -4.29 -2.10 -12.55
C MET A 20 -5.43 -2.96 -13.09
N SER A 21 -5.13 -3.86 -14.03
CA SER A 21 -5.97 -5.02 -14.35
C SER A 21 -5.97 -6.04 -13.20
N GLN A 22 -6.93 -6.97 -13.19
CA GLN A 22 -6.96 -8.05 -12.19
C GLN A 22 -5.70 -8.95 -12.25
N SER A 23 -5.08 -9.08 -13.43
CA SER A 23 -3.85 -9.86 -13.61
C SER A 23 -2.63 -9.12 -13.05
N GLU A 24 -2.52 -7.82 -13.25
CA GLU A 24 -1.44 -7.02 -12.68
C GLU A 24 -1.57 -6.95 -11.15
N PHE A 25 -2.78 -6.81 -10.64
CA PHE A 25 -3.04 -6.75 -9.21
C PHE A 25 -2.64 -8.04 -8.48
N ILE A 26 -3.02 -9.22 -9.01
CA ILE A 26 -2.63 -10.49 -8.39
C ILE A 26 -1.11 -10.72 -8.44
N ASN A 27 -0.47 -10.29 -9.53
CA ASN A 27 0.98 -10.40 -9.70
C ASN A 27 1.73 -9.47 -8.73
N ALA A 28 1.24 -8.24 -8.55
CA ALA A 28 1.80 -7.28 -7.60
C ALA A 28 1.68 -7.77 -6.14
N LEU A 29 0.64 -8.53 -5.83
CA LEU A 29 0.47 -9.19 -4.53
C LEU A 29 1.29 -10.49 -4.38
N GLY A 30 2.04 -10.91 -5.40
CA GLY A 30 2.82 -12.15 -5.38
C GLY A 30 1.97 -13.42 -5.31
N LEU A 31 0.70 -13.36 -5.73
CA LEU A 31 -0.26 -14.45 -5.66
C LEU A 31 -0.44 -15.13 -7.03
N LYS A 32 -0.77 -16.42 -7.03
CA LYS A 32 -0.85 -17.23 -8.27
C LYS A 32 -2.25 -17.30 -8.89
N SER A 33 -3.31 -17.00 -8.14
CA SER A 33 -4.69 -17.27 -8.57
C SER A 33 -5.46 -16.01 -8.97
N LYS A 34 -5.68 -15.83 -10.27
CA LYS A 34 -6.48 -14.72 -10.82
C LYS A 34 -7.95 -14.79 -10.43
N SER A 35 -8.50 -15.99 -10.22
CA SER A 35 -9.92 -16.16 -9.86
C SER A 35 -10.25 -15.55 -8.50
N ALA A 36 -9.25 -15.43 -7.62
CA ALA A 36 -9.43 -14.83 -6.30
C ALA A 36 -9.86 -13.36 -6.38
N VAL A 37 -9.24 -12.56 -7.26
CA VAL A 37 -9.58 -11.13 -7.42
C VAL A 37 -11.02 -10.95 -7.89
N SER A 38 -11.44 -11.73 -8.90
CA SER A 38 -12.82 -11.69 -9.39
C SER A 38 -13.84 -12.03 -8.31
N MET A 39 -13.54 -13.02 -7.46
CA MET A 39 -14.40 -13.37 -6.32
C MET A 39 -14.44 -12.27 -5.26
N TRP A 40 -13.31 -11.62 -4.96
CA TRP A 40 -13.26 -10.53 -3.97
C TRP A 40 -14.01 -9.30 -4.44
N GLU A 41 -14.01 -9.01 -5.74
CA GLU A 41 -14.64 -7.82 -6.33
C GLU A 41 -16.11 -8.02 -6.71
N ASN A 42 -16.67 -9.19 -6.43
CA ASN A 42 -18.07 -9.50 -6.66
C ASN A 42 -18.90 -9.25 -5.39
N GLU A 43 -19.70 -8.19 -5.40
CA GLU A 43 -20.55 -7.77 -4.28
C GLU A 43 -21.63 -8.80 -3.90
N GLU A 44 -21.95 -9.73 -4.80
CA GLU A 44 -22.91 -10.81 -4.57
C GLU A 44 -22.28 -12.05 -3.90
N MET A 45 -20.97 -12.02 -3.63
CA MET A 45 -20.24 -13.12 -3.01
C MET A 45 -19.76 -12.74 -1.61
N ASP A 46 -19.98 -13.63 -0.65
CA ASP A 46 -19.38 -13.56 0.68
C ASP A 46 -17.91 -14.03 0.65
N LYS A 47 -17.10 -13.40 -0.22
CA LYS A 47 -15.67 -13.65 -0.37
C LYS A 47 -14.89 -12.36 -0.20
N CYS A 48 -13.84 -12.42 0.61
CA CYS A 48 -12.92 -11.30 0.80
C CYS A 48 -11.47 -11.80 0.80
N PRO A 49 -10.49 -10.89 0.63
CA PRO A 49 -9.09 -11.22 0.84
C PRO A 49 -8.85 -11.71 2.27
N SER A 50 -7.84 -12.56 2.47
CA SER A 50 -7.40 -12.93 3.81
C SER A 50 -6.88 -11.71 4.59
N ARG A 51 -6.74 -11.79 5.91
CA ARG A 51 -6.16 -10.69 6.71
C ARG A 51 -4.75 -10.31 6.24
N LYS A 52 -3.92 -11.31 5.92
CA LYS A 52 -2.58 -11.10 5.35
C LYS A 52 -2.67 -10.36 4.00
N THR A 53 -3.52 -10.85 3.10
CA THR A 53 -3.71 -10.23 1.78
C THR A 53 -4.27 -8.82 1.88
N SER A 54 -5.17 -8.56 2.83
CA SER A 54 -5.72 -7.22 3.06
C SER A 54 -4.63 -6.24 3.52
N LEU A 55 -3.68 -6.71 4.33
CA LEU A 55 -2.48 -5.93 4.69
C LEU A 55 -1.56 -5.69 3.49
N ASP A 56 -1.38 -6.69 2.64
CA ASP A 56 -0.55 -6.55 1.43
C ASP A 56 -1.19 -5.57 0.42
N ILE A 57 -2.53 -5.60 0.27
CA ILE A 57 -3.29 -4.64 -0.54
C ILE A 57 -3.16 -3.22 0.02
N ALA A 58 -3.32 -3.06 1.34
CA ALA A 58 -3.19 -1.78 2.03
C ALA A 58 -1.82 -1.15 1.79
N LYS A 59 -0.75 -1.93 1.95
CA LYS A 59 0.63 -1.50 1.67
C LYS A 59 0.82 -1.13 0.20
N LEU A 60 0.34 -1.97 -0.73
CA LEU A 60 0.50 -1.75 -2.16
C LEU A 60 -0.16 -0.43 -2.62
N ALA A 61 -1.33 -0.13 -2.07
CA ALA A 61 -2.12 1.05 -2.45
C ALA A 61 -1.88 2.27 -1.56
N ASN A 62 -0.99 2.16 -0.57
CA ASN A 62 -0.79 3.16 0.47
C ASN A 62 -2.13 3.64 1.05
N VAL A 63 -2.90 2.71 1.63
CA VAL A 63 -4.17 2.94 2.33
C VAL A 63 -4.18 2.17 3.65
N SER A 64 -5.07 2.50 4.59
CA SER A 64 -5.23 1.71 5.80
C SER A 64 -5.90 0.37 5.53
N VAL A 65 -5.53 -0.65 6.32
CA VAL A 65 -6.24 -1.93 6.33
C VAL A 65 -7.70 -1.75 6.74
N ALA A 66 -8.00 -0.81 7.64
CA ALA A 66 -9.36 -0.48 8.03
C ALA A 66 -10.20 -0.02 6.83
N TYR A 67 -9.63 0.77 5.92
CA TYR A 67 -10.28 1.13 4.66
C TYR A 67 -10.53 -0.07 3.75
N VAL A 68 -9.54 -0.94 3.58
CA VAL A 68 -9.68 -2.18 2.78
C VAL A 68 -10.82 -3.07 3.33
N LEU A 69 -10.90 -3.19 4.65
CA LEU A 69 -11.89 -4.03 5.34
C LEU A 69 -13.26 -3.36 5.54
N GLY A 70 -13.43 -2.10 5.09
CA GLY A 70 -14.68 -1.35 5.26
C GLY A 70 -14.99 -0.98 6.72
N GLU A 71 -13.96 -0.92 7.57
CA GLU A 71 -14.05 -0.52 8.98
C GLU A 71 -13.88 1.00 9.17
N SER A 72 -13.33 1.69 8.16
CA SER A 72 -13.20 3.15 8.11
C SER A 72 -13.39 3.67 6.68
N ASP A 73 -13.94 4.87 6.54
CA ASP A 73 -13.99 5.59 5.26
C ASP A 73 -12.72 6.41 5.00
N GLU A 74 -11.83 6.53 5.99
CA GLU A 74 -10.54 7.20 5.84
C GLU A 74 -9.55 6.28 5.10
N LYS A 75 -9.32 6.60 3.81
CA LYS A 75 -8.35 5.91 2.93
C LYS A 75 -6.98 5.82 3.56
N ASN A 76 -6.46 6.97 3.97
CA ASN A 76 -5.24 7.10 4.74
C ASN A 76 -5.60 7.86 6.01
N PRO A 77 -5.73 7.20 7.18
CA PRO A 77 -5.46 7.91 8.42
C PRO A 77 -4.03 8.42 8.23
N THR A 78 -3.87 9.73 8.21
CA THR A 78 -2.63 10.43 7.86
C THR A 78 -1.42 9.61 8.27
N ILE A 79 -0.73 9.00 7.31
CA ILE A 79 0.63 8.52 7.54
C ILE A 79 1.36 9.81 7.87
N SER A 80 1.74 9.95 9.13
CA SER A 80 2.39 11.18 9.54
C SER A 80 3.68 11.31 8.75
N ALA A 81 4.16 12.53 8.52
CA ALA A 81 5.51 12.71 7.95
C ALA A 81 6.58 11.93 8.74
N GLN A 82 6.28 11.61 10.02
CA GLN A 82 7.08 10.74 10.88
C GLN A 82 7.12 9.29 10.39
N ASP A 83 5.98 8.72 9.96
CA ASP A 83 5.90 7.32 9.52
C ASP A 83 6.62 7.10 8.18
N GLU A 84 6.48 8.02 7.23
CA GLU A 84 7.24 7.99 5.96
C GLU A 84 8.75 8.15 6.21
N PHE A 85 9.11 9.00 7.19
CA PHE A 85 10.50 9.18 7.57
C PHE A 85 11.09 7.92 8.22
N GLU A 86 10.37 7.24 9.10
CA GLU A 86 10.81 5.98 9.72
C GLU A 86 11.02 4.86 8.69
N GLU A 87 10.15 4.77 7.68
CA GLU A 87 10.34 3.82 6.57
C GLU A 87 11.61 4.12 5.76
N LEU A 88 11.85 5.41 5.45
CA LEU A 88 13.07 5.86 4.78
C LEU A 88 14.33 5.54 5.60
N ILE A 89 14.30 5.76 6.92
CA ILE A 89 15.41 5.43 7.82
C ILE A 89 15.68 3.92 7.85
N THR A 90 14.63 3.11 7.81
CA THR A 90 14.76 1.64 7.77
C THR A 90 15.43 1.20 6.48
N GLN A 91 14.96 1.68 5.32
CA GLN A 91 15.58 1.37 4.02
C GLN A 91 17.03 1.87 3.91
N PHE A 92 17.34 3.02 4.53
CA PHE A 92 18.69 3.56 4.59
C PHE A 92 19.65 2.65 5.36
N ARG A 93 19.22 2.12 6.51
CA ARG A 93 20.05 1.23 7.36
C ARG A 93 20.39 -0.10 6.69
N GLU A 94 19.55 -0.57 5.78
CA GLU A 94 19.79 -1.80 5.01
C GLU A 94 20.81 -1.63 3.87
N LYS A 95 21.18 -0.40 3.51
CA LYS A 95 22.21 -0.15 2.49
C LYS A 95 23.62 -0.34 3.05
N ASP A 96 24.56 -0.62 2.15
CA ASP A 96 25.98 -0.67 2.50
C ASP A 96 26.51 0.72 2.94
N PRO A 97 27.62 0.75 3.71
CA PRO A 97 28.14 1.99 4.28
C PRO A 97 28.50 3.08 3.26
N GLU A 98 28.90 2.70 2.04
CA GLU A 98 29.25 3.69 1.01
C GLU A 98 28.00 4.35 0.43
N LYS A 99 26.95 3.56 0.13
CA LYS A 99 25.65 4.13 -0.25
C LYS A 99 25.04 4.98 0.84
N GLN A 100 25.18 4.59 2.11
CA GLN A 100 24.72 5.40 3.23
C GLN A 100 25.42 6.78 3.25
N LYS A 101 26.73 6.84 3.00
CA LYS A 101 27.47 8.11 2.90
C LYS A 101 26.99 8.96 1.73
N GLU A 102 26.76 8.37 0.56
CA GLU A 102 26.26 9.09 -0.62
C GLU A 102 24.88 9.69 -0.37
N ILE A 103 23.94 8.89 0.16
CA ILE A 103 22.59 9.35 0.50
C ILE A 103 22.65 10.47 1.54
N MET A 104 23.49 10.34 2.57
CA MET A 104 23.67 11.37 3.60
C MET A 104 24.26 12.66 3.02
N LYS A 105 25.15 12.57 2.03
CA LYS A 105 25.68 13.74 1.33
C LYS A 105 24.59 14.46 0.55
N LEU A 106 23.80 13.73 -0.24
CA LEU A 106 22.67 14.29 -0.99
C LEU A 106 21.66 14.98 -0.05
N PHE A 107 21.34 14.33 1.07
CA PHE A 107 20.44 14.90 2.07
C PHE A 107 20.98 16.20 2.66
N LYS A 108 22.26 16.25 3.02
CA LYS A 108 22.92 17.48 3.51
C LYS A 108 22.93 18.60 2.47
N ASP A 109 23.13 18.26 1.20
CA ASP A 109 23.14 19.25 0.13
C ASP A 109 21.74 19.80 -0.14
N LEU A 110 20.70 18.96 -0.09
CA LEU A 110 19.31 19.39 -0.13
C LEU A 110 18.97 20.35 1.03
N MET A 111 19.35 20.00 2.26
CA MET A 111 19.10 20.85 3.44
C MET A 111 19.75 22.23 3.35
N LYS A 112 20.87 22.36 2.63
CA LYS A 112 21.50 23.67 2.39
C LYS A 112 20.78 24.50 1.33
N LEU A 113 20.12 23.84 0.37
CA LEU A 113 19.38 24.49 -0.72
C LEU A 113 18.01 24.99 -0.25
N THR A 114 17.40 24.26 0.69
CA THR A 114 16.08 24.58 1.26
C THR A 114 16.17 25.37 2.56
N GLY A 115 17.35 25.92 2.90
CA GLY A 115 17.47 26.82 4.02
C GLY A 115 16.71 28.11 3.72
N ASP A 116 15.66 28.39 4.51
CA ASP A 116 15.17 29.75 4.73
C ASP A 116 16.27 30.65 5.33
#